data_AF-C0PL58-F1
#
_entry.id   AF-C0PL58-F1
#
_cell.length_a   1.000
_cell.length_b   1.000
_cell.length_c   1.000
_cell.angle_alpha   90.00
_cell.angle_beta   90.00
_cell.angle_gamma   90.00
#
_symmetry.space_group_name_H-M   'P 1'
#
loop_
_entity.id
_entity.type
_entity.pdbx_description
1 polymer ?
#
loop_
_entity_poly.entity_id
_entity_poly.type
_entity_poly.pdbx_seq_one_letter_code
_entity_poly.pdbx_strand_id
1 'polypeptide(L)'
;MDGAGLRAYLTEHRDELKDPTRALDAALQVAPDPGLLVLSAAASFCRTLPEVAKSDGSAKASCRLLIALLDRLRAIGVKPSPEAREEARAVATDWKRGKRIGTETMFKQETFAFLHLVGVFGLVEDVGGTSEVLDLVVSISGRERAVDAFVVLGLDLDQHMPSKSHFSLSWTRRRAVKCLV
;
A
#
# COMPACT_ATOMS: atom_id res chain seq x y z
N MET A 1 8.50 18.77 9.18
CA MET A 1 7.24 18.59 8.44
C MET A 1 6.43 17.54 9.19
N ASP A 2 5.14 17.77 9.41
CA ASP A 2 4.22 16.83 10.04
C ASP A 2 3.33 16.13 8.99
N GLY A 3 2.54 15.15 9.42
CA GLY A 3 1.67 14.39 8.51
C GLY A 3 0.61 15.24 7.82
N ALA A 4 0.06 16.25 8.53
CA ALA A 4 -0.93 17.16 7.97
C ALA A 4 -0.32 18.06 6.88
N GLY A 5 0.86 18.60 7.11
CA GLY A 5 1.62 19.39 6.13
C GLY A 5 2.02 18.56 4.92
N LEU A 6 2.50 17.33 5.12
CA LEU A 6 2.82 16.42 4.01
C LEU A 6 1.57 16.12 3.15
N ARG A 7 0.41 15.89 3.78
CA ARG A 7 -0.85 15.66 3.08
C ARG A 7 -1.30 16.88 2.27
N ALA A 8 -1.18 18.07 2.83
CA ALA A 8 -1.52 19.32 2.15
C ALA A 8 -0.64 19.51 0.91
N TYR A 9 0.69 19.37 1.09
CA TYR A 9 1.66 19.43 -0.01
C TYR A 9 1.29 18.45 -1.14
N LEU A 10 1.07 17.17 -0.82
CA LEU A 10 0.76 16.18 -1.85
C LEU A 10 -0.61 16.36 -2.51
N THR A 11 -1.53 17.04 -1.82
CA THR A 11 -2.85 17.37 -2.39
C THR A 11 -2.74 18.48 -3.42
N GLU A 12 -1.84 19.43 -3.22
CA GLU A 12 -1.53 20.53 -4.14
C GLU A 12 -0.62 20.06 -5.29
N HIS A 13 0.30 19.14 -5.00
CA HIS A 13 1.34 18.64 -5.91
C HIS A 13 1.07 17.20 -6.40
N ARG A 14 -0.18 16.86 -6.72
CA ARG A 14 -0.58 15.47 -7.07
C ARG A 14 0.16 14.90 -8.27
N ASP A 15 0.55 15.73 -9.23
CA ASP A 15 1.27 15.27 -10.42
C ASP A 15 2.74 14.96 -10.13
N GLU A 16 3.34 15.56 -9.10
CA GLU A 16 4.70 15.27 -8.63
C GLU A 16 4.83 13.91 -7.94
N LEU A 17 3.72 13.25 -7.62
CA LEU A 17 3.72 11.86 -7.16
C LEU A 17 3.98 10.87 -8.29
N LYS A 18 3.61 11.23 -9.53
CA LYS A 18 3.79 10.38 -10.73
C LYS A 18 5.24 10.33 -11.19
N ASP A 19 6.01 11.38 -10.89
CA ASP A 19 7.42 11.48 -11.20
C ASP A 19 8.22 11.27 -9.89
N PRO A 20 9.24 10.42 -9.82
CA PRO A 20 10.10 10.28 -8.63
C PRO A 20 10.85 11.58 -8.36
N THR A 21 10.17 12.52 -7.70
CA THR A 21 10.72 13.78 -7.23
C THR A 21 11.76 13.48 -6.17
N ARG A 22 13.04 13.65 -6.54
CA ARG A 22 14.19 13.56 -5.62
C ARG A 22 13.99 14.36 -4.34
N ALA A 23 13.23 15.45 -4.40
CA ALA A 23 12.92 16.30 -3.26
C ALA A 23 12.07 15.58 -2.19
N LEU A 24 11.02 14.83 -2.58
CA LEU A 24 10.19 14.10 -1.63
C LEU A 24 10.97 12.94 -1.01
N ASP A 25 11.75 12.24 -1.81
CA ASP A 25 12.57 11.12 -1.32
C ASP A 25 13.64 11.63 -0.34
N ALA A 26 14.31 12.73 -0.65
CA ALA A 26 15.25 13.38 0.26
C ALA A 26 14.56 13.87 1.55
N ALA A 27 13.35 14.44 1.45
CA ALA A 27 12.58 14.88 2.61
C ALA A 27 12.18 13.71 3.51
N LEU A 28 11.80 12.56 2.93
CA LEU A 28 11.51 11.34 3.66
C LEU A 28 12.78 10.78 4.34
N GLN A 29 13.94 10.83 3.69
CA GLN A 29 15.19 10.32 4.27
C GLN A 29 15.68 11.13 5.48
N VAL A 30 15.42 12.44 5.51
CA VAL A 30 15.82 13.31 6.64
C VAL A 30 14.75 13.42 7.72
N ALA A 31 13.58 12.80 7.52
CA ALA A 31 12.55 12.78 8.55
C ALA A 31 13.00 11.93 9.75
N PRO A 32 12.76 12.37 11.00
CA PRO A 32 13.17 11.62 12.19
C PRO A 32 12.59 10.20 12.25
N ASP A 33 11.32 10.06 11.83
CA ASP A 33 10.68 8.77 11.62
C ASP A 33 9.83 8.84 10.34
N PRO A 34 10.36 8.34 9.20
CA PRO A 34 9.67 8.41 7.93
C PRO A 34 8.41 7.51 7.90
N GLY A 35 8.41 6.41 8.66
CA GLY A 35 7.27 5.51 8.78
C GLY A 35 6.10 6.18 9.49
N LEU A 36 6.34 6.78 10.65
CA LEU A 36 5.32 7.54 11.39
C LEU A 36 4.86 8.77 10.61
N LEU A 37 5.75 9.44 9.87
CA LEU A 37 5.35 10.56 9.02
C LEU A 37 4.37 10.13 7.92
N VAL A 38 4.66 9.03 7.22
CA VAL A 38 3.75 8.45 6.20
C VAL A 38 2.43 8.00 6.81
N LEU A 39 2.49 7.31 7.96
CA LEU A 39 1.28 6.86 8.66
C LEU A 39 0.44 8.02 9.18
N SER A 40 1.04 9.07 9.73
CA SER A 40 0.30 10.24 10.24
C SER A 40 -0.38 11.04 9.11
N ALA A 41 0.26 11.13 7.94
CA ALA A 41 -0.37 11.69 6.74
C ALA A 41 -1.55 10.85 6.25
N ALA A 42 -1.55 9.54 6.54
CA ALA A 42 -2.55 8.57 6.11
C ALA A 42 -3.62 8.24 7.16
N ALA A 43 -3.37 8.47 8.45
CA ALA A 43 -4.21 8.07 9.57
C ALA A 43 -5.60 8.72 9.51
N SER A 44 -5.69 9.94 8.95
CA SER A 44 -6.97 10.62 8.70
C SER A 44 -7.90 9.82 7.77
N PHE A 45 -7.36 9.00 6.88
CA PHE A 45 -8.14 8.18 5.94
C PHE A 45 -8.58 6.86 6.57
N CYS A 46 -7.74 6.34 7.45
CA CYS A 46 -7.92 5.06 8.13
C CYS A 46 -9.04 5.14 9.17
N ARG A 47 -9.13 6.26 9.90
CA ARG A 47 -10.05 6.43 11.04
C ARG A 47 -11.43 6.97 10.67
N THR A 48 -11.64 7.47 9.46
CA THR A 48 -12.93 8.08 9.06
C THR A 48 -13.90 7.03 8.53
N LEU A 49 -14.94 6.67 9.30
CA LEU A 49 -15.97 5.65 9.01
C LEU A 49 -16.68 5.87 7.65
N PRO A 50 -17.08 4.82 6.91
CA PRO A 50 -17.76 4.94 5.61
C PRO A 50 -19.01 5.83 5.63
N GLU A 51 -19.74 5.89 6.75
CA GLU A 51 -20.96 6.70 6.87
C GLU A 51 -20.71 8.21 6.79
N VAL A 52 -19.50 8.68 7.09
CA VAL A 52 -19.14 10.12 7.08
C VAL A 52 -18.44 10.52 5.77
N ALA A 53 -17.95 9.55 4.99
CA ALA A 53 -17.30 9.78 3.70
C ALA A 53 -18.34 10.07 2.62
N LYS A 54 -18.92 11.27 2.64
CA LYS A 54 -19.93 11.77 1.70
C LYS A 54 -19.48 11.84 0.22
N SER A 55 -18.27 11.37 -0.14
CA SER A 55 -17.91 11.12 -1.54
C SER A 55 -16.90 9.99 -1.68
N ASP A 56 -17.23 9.03 -2.54
CA ASP A 56 -16.37 7.90 -2.93
C ASP A 56 -15.01 8.36 -3.51
N GLY A 57 -14.97 9.56 -4.09
CA GLY A 57 -13.78 10.17 -4.68
C GLY A 57 -12.70 10.54 -3.67
N SER A 58 -13.08 10.92 -2.44
CA SER A 58 -12.13 11.29 -1.39
C SER A 58 -11.37 10.08 -0.85
N ALA A 59 -12.06 8.98 -0.56
CA ALA A 59 -11.46 7.73 -0.10
C ALA A 59 -10.50 7.14 -1.13
N LYS A 60 -10.90 7.09 -2.41
CA LYS A 60 -10.03 6.61 -3.49
C LYS A 60 -8.76 7.47 -3.65
N ALA A 61 -8.89 8.79 -3.63
CA ALA A 61 -7.72 9.68 -3.71
C ALA A 61 -6.74 9.44 -2.55
N SER A 62 -7.29 9.22 -1.37
CA SER A 62 -6.55 8.93 -0.15
C SER A 62 -5.79 7.61 -0.20
N CYS A 63 -6.42 6.53 -0.67
CA CYS A 63 -5.74 5.25 -0.82
C CYS A 63 -4.61 5.32 -1.86
N ARG A 64 -4.79 6.04 -2.97
CA ARG A 64 -3.71 6.26 -3.96
C ARG A 64 -2.51 6.98 -3.35
N LEU A 65 -2.79 7.99 -2.53
CA LEU A 65 -1.75 8.74 -1.84
C LEU A 65 -0.96 7.85 -0.88
N LEU A 66 -1.67 7.04 -0.07
CA LEU A 66 -1.04 6.08 0.84
C LEU A 66 -0.17 5.07 0.09
N ILE A 67 -0.70 4.46 -0.98
CA ILE A 67 0.05 3.50 -1.80
C ILE A 67 1.34 4.14 -2.33
N ALA A 68 1.26 5.33 -2.92
CA ALA A 68 2.41 6.01 -3.48
C ALA A 68 3.48 6.34 -2.43
N LEU A 69 3.07 6.75 -1.22
CA LEU A 69 4.00 6.99 -0.11
C LEU A 69 4.66 5.72 0.41
N LEU A 70 3.89 4.63 0.54
CA LEU A 70 4.41 3.33 0.95
C LEU A 70 5.39 2.75 -0.07
N ASP A 71 5.08 2.89 -1.36
CA ASP A 71 5.98 2.49 -2.43
C ASP A 71 7.30 3.27 -2.41
N ARG A 72 7.23 4.59 -2.17
CA ARG A 72 8.43 5.41 -2.03
C ARG A 72 9.23 5.02 -0.80
N LEU A 73 8.59 4.87 0.37
CA LEU A 73 9.24 4.45 1.60
C LEU A 73 10.02 3.14 1.40
N ARG A 74 9.42 2.19 0.69
CA ARG A 74 10.06 0.95 0.28
C ARG A 74 11.21 1.18 -0.71
N ALA A 75 11.01 2.01 -1.73
CA ALA A 75 12.00 2.28 -2.78
C ALA A 75 13.26 2.95 -2.24
N ILE A 76 13.14 3.84 -1.25
CA ILE A 76 14.29 4.48 -0.58
C ILE A 76 14.97 3.56 0.44
N GLY A 77 14.46 2.34 0.65
CA GLY A 77 15.06 1.33 1.53
C GLY A 77 14.99 1.66 3.02
N VAL A 78 14.13 2.60 3.43
CA VAL A 78 13.95 2.93 4.85
C VAL A 78 13.18 1.80 5.52
N LYS A 79 13.80 1.18 6.51
CA LYS A 79 13.12 0.21 7.37
C LYS A 79 12.24 0.94 8.38
N PRO A 80 10.96 0.58 8.52
CA PRO A 80 10.12 1.14 9.57
C PRO A 80 10.70 0.93 10.95
N SER A 81 10.54 1.94 11.82
CA SER A 81 10.85 1.84 13.25
C SER A 81 9.87 0.87 13.95
N PRO A 82 10.23 0.34 15.13
CA PRO A 82 9.30 -0.41 15.97
C PRO A 82 8.02 0.36 16.27
N GLU A 83 8.14 1.66 16.56
CA GLU A 83 7.02 2.56 16.85
C GLU A 83 6.10 2.71 15.62
N ALA A 84 6.67 2.90 14.44
CA ALA A 84 5.90 2.98 13.20
C ALA A 84 5.20 1.65 12.87
N ARG A 85 5.86 0.50 13.13
CA ARG A 85 5.24 -0.82 12.94
C ARG A 85 4.05 -1.04 13.87
N GLU A 86 4.14 -0.63 15.14
CA GLU A 86 3.03 -0.76 16.08
C GLU A 86 1.85 0.17 15.72
N GLU A 87 2.12 1.40 15.26
CA GLU A 87 1.06 2.28 14.74
C GLU A 87 0.42 1.68 13.47
N ALA A 88 1.21 1.11 12.56
CA ALA A 88 0.70 0.44 11.36
C ALA A 88 -0.18 -0.78 11.71
N ARG A 89 0.19 -1.55 12.73
CA ARG A 89 -0.61 -2.65 13.28
C ARG A 89 -1.95 -2.15 13.81
N ALA A 90 -1.96 -1.05 14.57
CA ALA A 90 -3.20 -0.45 15.07
C ALA A 90 -4.12 -0.03 13.91
N VAL A 91 -3.56 0.64 12.90
CA VAL A 91 -4.27 1.02 11.67
C VAL A 91 -4.85 -0.20 10.94
N ALA A 92 -4.07 -1.26 10.76
CA ALA A 92 -4.53 -2.49 10.10
C ALA A 92 -5.69 -3.15 10.86
N THR A 93 -5.61 -3.16 12.20
CA THR A 93 -6.66 -3.69 13.08
C THR A 93 -7.97 -2.92 12.91
N ASP A 94 -7.90 -1.59 12.87
CA ASP A 94 -9.07 -0.73 12.66
C ASP A 94 -9.72 -0.97 11.30
N TRP A 95 -8.91 -1.17 10.25
CA TRP A 95 -9.41 -1.47 8.91
C TRP A 95 -10.17 -2.80 8.84
N LYS A 96 -9.65 -3.85 9.49
CA LYS A 96 -10.34 -5.15 9.60
C LYS A 96 -11.63 -5.03 10.42
N ARG A 97 -11.59 -4.34 11.56
CA ARG A 97 -12.78 -4.11 12.41
C ARG A 97 -13.89 -3.36 11.68
N GLY A 98 -13.53 -2.37 10.87
CA GLY A 98 -14.47 -1.61 10.05
C GLY A 98 -15.09 -2.38 8.88
N LYS A 99 -14.78 -3.68 8.72
CA LYS A 99 -15.23 -4.53 7.59
C LYS A 99 -14.96 -3.91 6.21
N ARG A 100 -13.91 -3.08 6.12
CA ARG A 100 -13.50 -2.44 4.86
C ARG A 100 -12.74 -3.41 3.95
N ILE A 101 -12.11 -4.39 4.57
CA ILE A 101 -11.18 -5.34 3.94
C ILE A 101 -11.81 -6.73 4.00
N GLY A 102 -11.86 -7.41 2.85
CA GLY A 102 -12.41 -8.75 2.72
C GLY A 102 -12.45 -9.18 1.27
N THR A 103 -12.66 -10.48 1.04
CA THR A 103 -12.68 -11.08 -0.31
C THR A 103 -13.92 -10.70 -1.11
N GLU A 104 -15.04 -10.42 -0.43
CA GLU A 104 -16.33 -10.09 -1.04
C GLU A 104 -16.58 -8.57 -1.14
N THR A 105 -15.64 -7.73 -0.69
CA THR A 105 -15.87 -6.29 -0.60
C THR A 105 -15.66 -5.59 -1.95
N MET A 106 -16.49 -4.59 -2.26
CA MET A 106 -16.34 -3.77 -3.47
C MET A 106 -15.13 -2.79 -3.40
N PHE A 107 -14.45 -2.74 -2.26
CA PHE A 107 -13.38 -1.80 -1.91
C PHE A 107 -12.00 -2.32 -2.34
N LYS A 108 -11.84 -2.61 -3.64
CA LYS A 108 -10.60 -3.19 -4.20
C LYS A 108 -9.36 -2.30 -4.00
N GLN A 109 -9.54 -0.98 -3.90
CA GLN A 109 -8.43 -0.05 -3.77
C GLN A 109 -7.98 0.11 -2.32
N GLU A 110 -8.92 0.12 -1.39
CA GLU A 110 -8.67 0.03 0.05
C GLU A 110 -7.96 -1.29 0.35
N THR A 111 -8.44 -2.41 -0.21
CA THR A 111 -7.79 -3.72 -0.03
C THR A 111 -6.36 -3.73 -0.59
N PHE A 112 -6.11 -3.09 -1.73
CA PHE A 112 -4.74 -2.95 -2.25
C PHE A 112 -3.85 -2.07 -1.37
N ALA A 113 -4.37 -0.93 -0.87
CA ALA A 113 -3.64 -0.09 0.08
C ALA A 113 -3.32 -0.82 1.40
N PHE A 114 -4.23 -1.68 1.85
CA PHE A 114 -4.05 -2.51 3.04
C PHE A 114 -2.89 -3.48 2.85
N LEU A 115 -2.84 -4.17 1.71
CA LEU A 115 -1.76 -5.11 1.40
C LEU A 115 -0.41 -4.39 1.28
N HIS A 116 -0.39 -3.16 0.74
CA HIS A 116 0.82 -2.34 0.76
C HIS A 116 1.29 -2.01 2.18
N LEU A 117 0.37 -1.63 3.08
CA LEU A 117 0.67 -1.37 4.48
C LEU A 117 1.26 -2.63 5.14
N VAL A 118 0.61 -3.78 4.93
CA VAL A 118 1.03 -5.06 5.50
C VAL A 118 2.44 -5.44 5.05
N GLY A 119 2.76 -5.29 3.76
CA GLY A 119 4.09 -5.65 3.27
C GLY A 119 5.19 -4.69 3.71
N VAL A 120 4.93 -3.37 3.66
CA VAL A 120 5.94 -2.36 4.04
C VAL A 120 6.31 -2.45 5.52
N PHE A 121 5.33 -2.71 6.39
CA PHE A 121 5.54 -2.79 7.84
C PHE A 121 5.74 -4.21 8.38
N GLY A 122 5.73 -5.23 7.51
CA GLY A 122 5.95 -6.63 7.90
C GLY A 122 4.88 -7.13 8.88
N LEU A 123 3.60 -7.01 8.49
CA LEU A 123 2.44 -7.30 9.34
C LEU A 123 1.70 -8.58 8.94
N VAL A 124 2.29 -9.47 8.13
CA VAL A 124 1.60 -10.65 7.57
C VAL A 124 0.98 -11.52 8.67
N GLU A 125 1.74 -11.89 9.68
CA GLU A 125 1.25 -12.70 10.81
C GLU A 125 0.21 -11.96 11.65
N ASP A 126 0.32 -10.63 11.70
CA ASP A 126 -0.55 -9.77 12.50
C ASP A 126 -1.96 -9.63 11.90
N VAL A 127 -2.10 -9.90 10.61
CA VAL A 127 -3.36 -9.79 9.88
C VAL A 127 -3.98 -11.14 9.53
N GLY A 128 -3.53 -12.24 10.15
CA GLY A 128 -4.07 -13.59 9.93
C GLY A 128 -3.17 -14.52 9.13
N GLY A 129 -1.93 -14.10 8.88
CA GLY A 129 -0.90 -14.92 8.25
C GLY A 129 -0.99 -14.96 6.73
N THR A 130 -0.09 -15.75 6.14
CA THR A 130 0.12 -15.79 4.68
C THR A 130 -1.15 -16.21 3.91
N SER A 131 -1.96 -17.13 4.44
CA SER A 131 -3.18 -17.58 3.76
C SER A 131 -4.20 -16.46 3.59
N GLU A 132 -4.50 -15.72 4.66
CA GLU A 132 -5.48 -14.63 4.60
C GLU A 132 -5.00 -13.50 3.68
N VAL A 133 -3.70 -13.20 3.71
CA VAL A 133 -3.08 -12.21 2.82
C VAL A 133 -3.21 -12.65 1.35
N LEU A 134 -2.97 -13.92 1.03
CA LEU A 134 -3.11 -14.44 -0.32
C LEU A 134 -4.55 -14.37 -0.83
N ASP A 135 -5.52 -14.70 0.01
CA ASP A 135 -6.94 -14.60 -0.34
C ASP A 135 -7.33 -13.15 -0.70
N LEU A 136 -6.81 -12.17 0.04
CA LEU A 136 -6.99 -10.76 -0.26
C LEU A 136 -6.28 -10.34 -1.57
N VAL A 137 -5.09 -10.86 -1.85
CA VAL A 137 -4.40 -10.62 -3.14
C VAL A 137 -5.22 -11.16 -4.30
N VAL A 138 -5.78 -12.35 -4.15
CA VAL A 138 -6.64 -12.97 -5.17
C VAL A 138 -7.93 -12.15 -5.36
N SER A 139 -8.55 -11.64 -4.31
CA SER A 139 -9.81 -10.89 -4.43
C SER A 139 -9.68 -9.57 -5.20
N ILE A 140 -8.52 -8.92 -5.13
CA ILE A 140 -8.24 -7.68 -5.86
C ILE A 140 -7.66 -7.90 -7.26
N SER A 141 -7.43 -9.15 -7.66
CA SER A 141 -6.69 -9.48 -8.88
C SER A 141 -7.48 -9.17 -10.17
N GLY A 142 -7.17 -8.01 -10.75
CA GLY A 142 -6.83 -7.94 -12.17
C GLY A 142 -5.31 -8.11 -12.31
N ARG A 143 -4.81 -8.75 -13.37
CA ARG A 143 -3.41 -9.25 -13.48
C ARG A 143 -2.31 -8.27 -13.02
N GLU A 144 -2.47 -6.96 -13.20
CA GLU A 144 -1.44 -5.97 -12.84
C GLU A 144 -1.35 -5.71 -11.32
N ARG A 145 -2.48 -5.59 -10.62
CA ARG A 145 -2.48 -5.29 -9.17
C ARG A 145 -2.00 -6.45 -8.31
N ALA A 146 -2.20 -7.68 -8.78
CA ALA A 146 -1.73 -8.87 -8.08
C ALA A 146 -0.19 -8.88 -7.99
N VAL A 147 0.50 -8.61 -9.11
CA VAL A 147 1.97 -8.64 -9.17
C VAL A 147 2.58 -7.64 -8.19
N ASP A 148 2.07 -6.42 -8.14
CA ASP A 148 2.58 -5.39 -7.24
C ASP A 148 2.41 -5.81 -5.76
N ALA A 149 1.26 -6.41 -5.41
CA ALA A 149 1.00 -6.89 -4.07
C ALA A 149 1.98 -8.01 -3.65
N PHE A 150 2.22 -9.01 -4.50
CA PHE A 150 3.20 -10.08 -4.20
C PHE A 150 4.61 -9.52 -3.93
N VAL A 151 5.06 -8.54 -4.74
CA VAL A 151 6.38 -7.93 -4.56
C VAL A 151 6.47 -7.15 -3.25
N VAL A 152 5.41 -6.44 -2.85
CA VAL A 152 5.38 -5.70 -1.58
C VAL A 152 5.39 -6.64 -0.38
N LEU A 153 4.70 -7.77 -0.49
CA LEU A 153 4.60 -8.76 0.58
C LEU A 153 5.83 -9.68 0.67
N GLY A 154 6.76 -9.62 -0.28
CA GLY A 154 7.91 -10.52 -0.33
C GLY A 154 7.54 -11.97 -0.58
N LEU A 155 6.38 -12.22 -1.19
CA LEU A 155 5.88 -13.56 -1.48
C LEU A 155 6.42 -14.08 -2.82
N ASP A 156 6.78 -15.36 -2.86
CA ASP A 156 7.23 -15.99 -4.10
C ASP A 156 6.06 -16.18 -5.08
N LEU A 157 6.10 -15.38 -6.15
CA LEU A 157 5.14 -15.38 -7.26
C LEU A 157 5.00 -16.77 -7.91
N ASP A 158 6.09 -17.51 -8.06
CA ASP A 158 6.07 -18.79 -8.79
C ASP A 158 5.52 -19.93 -7.90
N GLN A 159 5.62 -19.81 -6.57
CA GLN A 159 5.03 -20.77 -5.62
C GLN A 159 3.55 -20.51 -5.34
N HIS A 160 3.11 -19.25 -5.36
CA HIS A 160 1.80 -18.86 -4.80
C HIS A 160 0.78 -18.37 -5.83
N MET A 161 1.16 -18.18 -7.10
CA MET A 161 0.19 -17.83 -8.13
C MET A 161 -0.47 -19.09 -8.73
N PRO A 162 -1.82 -19.19 -8.79
CA PRO A 162 -2.49 -20.31 -9.42
C PRO A 162 -2.09 -20.44 -10.91
N SER A 163 -1.73 -21.64 -11.34
CA SER A 163 -1.14 -21.92 -12.64
C SER A 163 -2.07 -21.60 -13.82
N LYS A 164 -1.63 -20.66 -14.67
CA LYS A 164 -1.73 -20.48 -16.15
C LYS A 164 -2.94 -20.90 -17.00
N SER A 165 -3.96 -21.61 -16.53
CA SER A 165 -5.00 -22.14 -17.44
C SER A 165 -5.99 -21.10 -17.98
N HIS A 166 -6.08 -19.89 -17.40
CA HIS A 166 -7.04 -18.87 -17.88
C HIS A 166 -6.43 -17.52 -18.30
N PHE A 167 -5.12 -17.33 -18.17
CA PHE A 167 -4.57 -15.98 -18.29
C PHE A 167 -3.22 -15.96 -19.06
N SER A 168 -3.30 -15.96 -20.41
CA SER A 168 -2.16 -15.81 -21.32
C SER A 168 -1.96 -14.38 -21.86
N LEU A 169 -0.69 -14.08 -22.22
CA LEU A 169 -0.13 -13.05 -23.12
C LEU A 169 0.51 -11.73 -22.60
N SER A 170 0.28 -11.25 -21.37
CA SER A 170 0.94 -10.01 -20.91
C SER A 170 2.19 -10.21 -20.03
N TRP A 171 2.44 -11.44 -19.57
CA TRP A 171 3.45 -11.74 -18.55
C TRP A 171 4.91 -11.69 -19.03
N THR A 172 5.15 -11.88 -20.33
CA THR A 172 6.51 -11.93 -20.89
C THR A 172 7.17 -10.56 -21.07
N ARG A 173 6.42 -9.45 -21.06
CA ARG A 173 7.02 -8.12 -21.28
C ARG A 173 7.67 -7.46 -20.06
N ARG A 174 7.25 -7.77 -18.83
CA ARG A 174 7.82 -7.11 -17.63
C ARG A 174 9.06 -7.80 -17.06
N ARG A 175 9.27 -9.11 -17.29
CA ARG A 175 10.53 -9.78 -16.92
C ARG A 175 11.74 -9.23 -17.70
N ALA A 176 11.53 -8.70 -18.91
CA ALA A 176 12.62 -8.19 -19.74
C ALA A 176 13.19 -6.82 -19.31
N VAL A 177 12.45 -6.03 -18.52
CA VAL A 177 12.86 -4.64 -18.19
C VAL A 177 13.63 -4.54 -16.88
N LYS A 178 13.70 -5.61 -16.06
CA LYS A 178 14.41 -5.60 -14.77
C LYS A 178 15.74 -6.38 -14.74
N CYS A 179 16.22 -6.87 -15.89
CA CYS A 179 17.53 -7.53 -16.01
C CYS A 179 18.57 -6.71 -16.80
N LEU A 180 18.32 -5.42 -17.03
CA LEU A 180 19.24 -4.48 -17.68
C LEU A 180 19.21 -3.15 -16.93
N VAL A 181 19.76 -3.12 -15.72
CA VAL A 181 20.65 -2.10 -15.13
C VAL A 181 21.26 -2.72 -13.87
#